data_AF-A0A6P1FBE7-F1
#
_entry.id   AF-A0A6P1FBE7-F1
#
_cell.length_a   1.000
_cell.length_b   1.000
_cell.length_c   1.000
_cell.angle_alpha   90.00
_cell.angle_beta   90.00
_cell.angle_gamma   90.00
#
_symmetry.space_group_name_H-M   'P 1'
#
loop_
_entity.id
_entity.type
_entity.pdbx_description
1 polymer ?
#
loop_
_entity_poly.entity_id
_entity_poly.type
_entity_poly.pdbx_seq_one_letter_code
_entity_poly.pdbx_strand_id
1 'polypeptide(L)'
;MSTKLWLTLGAGVAVVLGGAAVVVFGWMIDETHFDRPDEGFDRLTAQIEGLPGVSVDGSERWVEAPAFAHPTSWIGLTVDEAGLPDLVDSTCASTYPDDVQWTVRVQTGAGSAVAVNSPAEGAAAQGSCLDSGLDTAALAERVGGAVGGLDLYASTRLDGTFALVALEEADARITSLLPLVAEAEVLRDAAGADATAPVEIGGSTLAVLVEPGESERYRALLARLVDDHGVTRYYADGGEQIDGVPKVQIVAPDDQHAAIEAALRDSGLRIADLPVLFLEP
;
A
#
# COMPACT_ATOMS: atom_id res chain seq x y z
N MET A 1 43.05 -10.69 14.60
CA MET A 1 42.38 -9.81 13.61
C MET A 1 41.11 -10.50 13.12
N SER A 2 40.04 -10.53 13.91
CA SER A 2 38.80 -11.24 13.49
C SER A 2 37.58 -10.87 14.33
N THR A 3 37.37 -9.57 14.56
CA THR A 3 36.21 -9.07 15.32
C THR A 3 35.61 -7.79 14.75
N LYS A 4 36.29 -7.12 13.81
CA LYS A 4 35.79 -5.91 13.14
C LYS A 4 34.96 -6.19 11.88
N LEU A 5 35.01 -7.41 11.32
CA LEU A 5 34.26 -7.77 10.10
C LEU A 5 32.82 -8.23 10.37
N TRP A 6 32.53 -8.68 11.60
CA TRP A 6 31.20 -9.16 12.00
C TRP A 6 30.24 -8.03 12.41
N LEU A 7 30.79 -6.88 12.83
CA LEU A 7 29.99 -5.71 13.18
C LEU A 7 29.49 -4.92 11.96
N THR A 8 30.09 -5.12 10.78
CA THR A 8 29.63 -4.48 9.53
C THR A 8 28.57 -5.30 8.80
N LEU A 9 28.55 -6.63 8.96
CA LEU A 9 27.47 -7.48 8.43
C LEU A 9 26.22 -7.51 9.32
N GLY A 10 26.39 -7.38 10.65
CA GLY A 10 25.25 -7.26 11.57
C GLY A 10 24.49 -5.93 11.46
N ALA A 11 25.10 -4.89 10.90
CA ALA A 11 24.46 -3.59 10.71
C ALA A 11 23.60 -3.51 9.41
N GLY A 12 23.87 -4.35 8.41
CA GLY A 12 23.11 -4.38 7.15
C GLY A 12 21.79 -5.15 7.26
N VAL A 13 21.74 -6.18 8.11
CA VAL A 13 20.57 -7.05 8.26
C VAL A 13 19.47 -6.42 9.14
N ALA A 14 19.85 -5.50 10.03
CA ALA A 14 18.88 -4.75 10.84
C ALA A 14 18.10 -3.68 10.06
N VAL A 15 18.58 -3.26 8.87
CA VAL A 15 17.92 -2.24 8.05
C VAL A 15 16.87 -2.86 7.11
N VAL A 16 17.04 -4.11 6.69
CA VAL A 16 16.13 -4.76 5.72
C VAL A 16 14.89 -5.35 6.39
N LEU A 17 14.99 -5.82 7.64
CA LEU A 17 13.84 -6.31 8.42
C LEU A 17 13.09 -5.21 9.19
N GLY A 18 13.57 -3.96 9.14
CA GLY A 18 12.81 -2.80 9.61
C GLY A 18 11.77 -2.30 8.60
N GLY A 19 11.89 -2.63 7.31
CA GLY A 19 11.06 -2.05 6.25
C GLY A 19 9.58 -2.44 6.30
N ALA A 20 9.25 -3.65 6.79
CA ALA A 20 7.86 -4.09 6.90
C ALA A 20 7.15 -3.51 8.14
N ALA A 21 7.90 -2.96 9.11
CA ALA A 21 7.34 -2.13 10.18
C ALA A 21 7.30 -0.64 9.80
N VAL A 22 7.75 -0.26 8.60
CA VAL A 22 7.90 1.13 8.16
C VAL A 22 6.80 1.60 7.21
N VAL A 23 5.93 0.72 6.71
CA VAL A 23 4.78 1.17 5.88
C VAL A 23 3.69 1.87 6.72
N VAL A 24 3.71 1.72 8.05
CA VAL A 24 2.90 2.52 8.99
C VAL A 24 3.69 3.72 9.56
N PHE A 25 4.97 3.88 9.21
CA PHE A 25 5.82 4.99 9.64
C PHE A 25 6.27 5.85 8.45
N GLY A 26 5.35 6.63 7.89
CA GLY A 26 5.69 7.94 7.30
C GLY A 26 6.23 8.95 8.34
N TRP A 27 6.90 8.47 9.41
CA TRP A 27 7.18 9.13 10.69
C TRP A 27 8.64 8.84 11.17
N MET A 28 9.61 8.74 10.26
CA MET A 28 11.04 8.57 10.63
C MET A 28 12.01 9.51 9.91
N ILE A 29 11.60 10.75 9.65
CA ILE A 29 12.44 11.86 10.12
C ILE A 29 11.89 12.17 11.51
N ASP A 30 12.76 12.30 12.50
CA ASP A 30 12.43 12.87 13.82
C ASP A 30 12.07 14.36 13.61
N GLU A 31 10.97 14.62 12.91
CA GLU A 31 10.38 15.93 12.76
C GLU A 31 9.65 16.20 14.06
N THR A 32 10.27 17.02 14.92
CA THR A 32 9.64 17.43 16.16
C THR A 32 8.37 18.20 15.80
N HIS A 33 7.21 17.57 15.96
CA HIS A 33 5.91 18.22 15.84
C HIS A 33 5.72 19.18 17.01
N PHE A 34 5.33 20.41 16.70
CA PHE A 34 4.95 21.39 17.70
C PHE A 34 3.48 21.73 17.53
N ASP A 35 2.66 21.32 18.50
CA ASP A 35 1.22 21.53 18.51
C ASP A 35 0.83 22.97 18.11
N ARG A 36 -0.19 23.05 17.26
CA ARG A 36 -0.89 24.28 16.86
C ARG A 36 -2.40 24.09 17.01
N PRO A 37 -2.92 24.11 18.24
CA PRO A 37 -4.34 23.93 18.52
C PRO A 37 -5.20 24.92 17.74
N ASP A 38 -6.40 24.49 17.33
CA ASP A 38 -7.34 25.31 16.58
C ASP A 38 -8.80 24.87 16.81
N GLU A 39 -9.62 25.77 17.35
CA GLU A 39 -11.03 25.47 17.65
C GLU A 39 -11.88 25.23 16.38
N GLY A 40 -11.43 25.68 15.21
CA GLY A 40 -12.06 25.37 13.93
C GLY A 40 -11.83 23.91 13.56
N PHE A 41 -10.58 23.46 13.69
CA PHE A 41 -10.16 22.08 13.45
C PHE A 41 -10.83 21.11 14.42
N ASP A 42 -10.86 21.43 15.71
CA ASP A 42 -11.52 20.61 16.72
C ASP A 42 -13.03 20.43 16.43
N ARG A 43 -13.70 21.48 15.94
CA ARG A 43 -15.10 21.41 15.52
C ARG A 43 -15.30 20.56 14.27
N LEU A 44 -14.38 20.63 13.31
CA LEU A 44 -14.41 19.75 12.13
C LEU A 44 -14.27 18.29 12.59
N THR A 45 -13.26 17.97 13.40
CA THR A 45 -13.06 16.61 13.92
C THR A 45 -14.30 16.08 14.64
N ALA A 46 -14.90 16.88 15.53
CA ALA A 46 -16.12 16.50 16.25
C ALA A 46 -17.35 16.34 15.33
N GLN A 47 -17.45 17.13 14.25
CA GLN A 47 -18.50 16.97 13.25
C GLN A 47 -18.36 15.63 12.52
N ILE A 48 -17.13 15.28 12.11
CA ILE A 48 -16.82 14.04 11.40
C ILE A 48 -17.03 12.82 12.30
N GLU A 49 -16.58 12.86 13.55
CA GLU A 49 -16.81 11.80 14.54
C GLU A 49 -18.31 11.59 14.84
N GLY A 50 -19.13 12.61 14.64
CA GLY A 50 -20.58 12.54 14.80
C GLY A 50 -21.33 11.83 13.66
N LEU A 51 -20.65 11.49 12.55
CA LEU A 51 -21.26 10.84 11.40
C LEU A 51 -21.50 9.34 11.67
N PRO A 52 -22.62 8.77 11.21
CA PRO A 52 -22.89 7.34 11.34
C PRO A 52 -21.81 6.48 10.67
N GLY A 53 -21.30 5.47 11.38
CA GLY A 53 -20.31 4.54 10.84
C GLY A 53 -18.89 5.11 10.72
N VAL A 54 -18.63 6.32 11.27
CA VAL A 54 -17.29 6.92 11.31
C VAL A 54 -16.71 6.82 12.72
N SER A 55 -15.41 6.52 12.81
CA SER A 55 -14.59 6.58 14.03
C SER A 55 -13.33 7.36 13.72
N VAL A 56 -13.04 8.42 14.49
CA VAL A 56 -11.78 9.16 14.36
C VAL A 56 -10.71 8.41 15.16
N ASP A 57 -9.67 7.94 14.48
CA ASP A 57 -8.57 7.18 15.08
C ASP A 57 -7.48 8.13 15.62
N GLY A 58 -7.36 9.32 15.02
CA GLY A 58 -6.47 10.36 15.49
C GLY A 58 -6.68 11.67 14.73
N SER A 59 -6.33 12.78 15.35
CA SER A 59 -6.28 14.09 14.70
C SER A 59 -5.19 14.93 15.31
N GLU A 60 -4.41 15.61 14.48
CA GLU A 60 -3.31 16.46 14.94
C GLU A 60 -3.20 17.70 14.06
N ARG A 61 -2.77 18.81 14.66
CA ARG A 61 -2.36 20.00 13.95
C ARG A 61 -1.05 20.51 14.52
N TRP A 62 -0.01 20.58 13.69
CA TRP A 62 1.35 20.86 14.14
C TRP A 62 2.09 21.76 13.14
N VAL A 63 3.25 22.27 13.56
CA VAL A 63 4.27 22.80 12.66
C VAL A 63 5.59 22.07 12.89
N GLU A 64 6.42 22.02 11.87
CA GLU A 64 7.72 21.36 11.90
C GLU A 64 8.88 22.35 11.96
N ALA A 65 9.95 21.95 12.64
CA ALA A 65 11.22 22.67 12.61
C ALA A 65 11.96 22.44 11.28
N PRO A 66 12.73 23.41 10.75
CA PRO A 66 12.96 24.75 11.30
C PRO A 66 11.97 25.80 10.75
N ALA A 67 11.02 25.43 9.90
CA ALA A 67 10.17 26.38 9.19
C ALA A 67 9.15 27.04 10.12
N PHE A 68 8.54 26.29 11.04
CA PHE A 68 7.55 26.74 12.04
C PHE A 68 6.41 27.63 11.48
N ALA A 69 6.11 27.52 10.20
CA ALA A 69 5.32 28.52 9.48
C ALA A 69 3.87 28.06 9.27
N HIS A 70 3.66 27.21 8.24
CA HIS A 70 2.35 26.73 7.85
C HIS A 70 2.01 25.47 8.66
N PRO A 71 0.92 25.48 9.44
CA PRO A 71 0.52 24.30 10.18
C PRO A 71 0.02 23.23 9.23
N THR A 72 0.42 21.99 9.48
CA THR A 72 -0.17 20.80 8.88
C THR A 72 -1.33 20.36 9.77
N SER A 73 -2.48 20.08 9.15
CA SER A 73 -3.64 19.50 9.84
C SER A 73 -3.91 18.13 9.27
N TRP A 74 -4.05 17.11 10.12
CA TRP A 74 -4.29 15.74 9.71
C TRP A 74 -5.40 15.08 10.52
N ILE A 75 -6.28 14.32 9.86
CA ILE A 75 -7.29 13.48 10.49
C ILE A 75 -7.18 12.05 9.94
N GLY A 76 -6.92 11.10 10.83
CA GLY A 76 -7.01 9.67 10.57
C GLY A 76 -8.35 9.14 11.05
N LEU A 77 -9.07 8.41 10.21
CA LEU A 77 -10.37 7.85 10.55
C LEU A 77 -10.62 6.50 9.89
N THR A 78 -11.52 5.76 10.52
CA THR A 78 -12.12 4.54 10.00
C THR A 78 -13.60 4.79 9.70
N VAL A 79 -14.09 4.28 8.57
CA VAL A 79 -15.49 4.43 8.15
C VAL A 79 -16.05 3.13 7.57
N ASP A 80 -17.30 2.81 7.89
CA ASP A 80 -18.03 1.74 7.21
C ASP A 80 -18.31 2.12 5.74
N GLU A 81 -18.31 1.14 4.83
CA GLU A 81 -18.59 1.37 3.40
C GLU A 81 -19.86 2.22 3.14
N ALA A 82 -20.93 1.99 3.94
CA ALA A 82 -22.18 2.72 3.83
C ALA A 82 -22.13 4.19 4.29
N GLY A 83 -21.16 4.55 5.15
CA GLY A 83 -20.97 5.90 5.70
C GLY A 83 -20.03 6.77 4.86
N LEU A 84 -19.28 6.18 3.93
CA LEU A 84 -18.30 6.89 3.11
C LEU A 84 -18.90 8.05 2.28
N PRO A 85 -20.08 7.93 1.63
CA PRO A 85 -20.66 9.05 0.89
C PRO A 85 -20.97 10.26 1.77
N ASP A 86 -21.56 10.04 2.96
CA ASP A 86 -21.89 11.10 3.91
C ASP A 86 -20.62 11.77 4.46
N LEU A 87 -19.54 11.00 4.66
CA LEU A 87 -18.23 11.53 5.03
C LEU A 87 -17.67 12.46 3.95
N VAL A 88 -17.66 12.03 2.69
CA VAL A 88 -17.18 12.86 1.56
C VAL A 88 -18.01 14.13 1.45
N ASP A 89 -19.34 14.04 1.47
CA ASP A 89 -20.23 15.20 1.41
C ASP A 89 -19.97 16.18 2.58
N SER A 90 -19.79 15.67 3.80
CA SER A 90 -19.52 16.49 4.97
C SER A 90 -18.16 17.19 4.92
N THR A 91 -17.11 16.49 4.49
CA THR A 91 -15.76 17.08 4.37
C THR A 91 -15.71 18.15 3.28
N CYS A 92 -16.41 17.94 2.16
CA CYS A 92 -16.45 18.89 1.05
C CYS A 92 -17.40 20.07 1.28
N ALA A 93 -18.41 19.92 2.15
CA ALA A 93 -19.27 21.01 2.61
C ALA A 93 -18.70 21.80 3.81
N SER A 94 -17.55 21.37 4.36
CA SER A 94 -16.92 21.99 5.51
C SER A 94 -16.56 23.45 5.23
N THR A 95 -16.75 24.29 6.26
CA THR A 95 -16.32 25.69 6.23
C THR A 95 -14.92 25.89 6.83
N TYR A 96 -14.22 24.81 7.19
CA TYR A 96 -12.87 24.89 7.72
C TYR A 96 -11.91 25.42 6.65
N PRO A 97 -11.18 26.52 6.90
CA PRO A 97 -10.49 27.26 5.85
C PRO A 97 -9.12 26.70 5.48
N ASP A 98 -8.49 25.93 6.36
CA ASP A 98 -7.15 25.39 6.15
C ASP A 98 -7.22 24.03 5.45
N ASP A 99 -6.10 23.66 4.84
CA ASP A 99 -5.93 22.37 4.20
C ASP A 99 -5.89 21.24 5.25
N VAL A 100 -6.56 20.13 4.97
CA VAL A 100 -6.57 18.94 5.83
C VAL A 100 -6.09 17.74 5.05
N GLN A 101 -5.10 17.04 5.62
CA GLN A 101 -4.68 15.73 5.18
C GLN A 101 -5.55 14.67 5.86
N TRP A 102 -5.98 13.69 5.10
CA TRP A 102 -6.85 12.61 5.58
C TRP A 102 -6.18 11.28 5.35
N THR A 103 -6.26 10.41 6.33
CA THR A 103 -6.06 8.97 6.15
C THR A 103 -7.38 8.30 6.46
N VAL A 104 -8.01 7.72 5.44
CA VAL A 104 -9.34 7.14 5.54
C VAL A 104 -9.27 5.64 5.32
N ARG A 105 -9.66 4.88 6.33
CA ARG A 105 -9.74 3.41 6.29
C ARG A 105 -11.19 2.96 6.16
N VAL A 106 -11.56 2.46 4.99
CA VAL A 106 -12.91 1.98 4.70
C VAL A 106 -13.02 0.50 5.04
N GLN A 107 -13.87 0.16 6.01
CA GLN A 107 -14.12 -1.24 6.39
C GLN A 107 -15.09 -1.89 5.41
N THR A 108 -14.73 -3.09 4.95
CA THR A 108 -15.59 -3.91 4.09
C THR A 108 -16.34 -4.96 4.91
N GLY A 109 -17.50 -5.40 4.43
CA GLY A 109 -18.32 -6.41 5.13
C GLY A 109 -17.64 -7.77 5.33
N ALA A 110 -16.53 -8.05 4.63
CA ALA A 110 -15.76 -9.28 4.74
C ALA A 110 -14.64 -9.23 5.81
N GLY A 111 -14.56 -8.14 6.58
CA GLY A 111 -13.49 -7.91 7.57
C GLY A 111 -12.16 -7.49 6.94
N SER A 112 -12.16 -7.11 5.67
CA SER A 112 -11.04 -6.43 5.01
C SER A 112 -11.20 -4.91 5.17
N ALA A 113 -10.15 -4.15 4.88
CA ALA A 113 -10.23 -2.69 4.83
C ALA A 113 -9.39 -2.13 3.68
N VAL A 114 -9.79 -0.96 3.18
CA VAL A 114 -9.06 -0.18 2.19
C VAL A 114 -8.73 1.19 2.78
N ALA A 115 -7.45 1.44 3.02
CA ALA A 115 -6.92 2.71 3.45
C ALA A 115 -6.48 3.55 2.24
N VAL A 116 -6.87 4.83 2.23
CA VAL A 116 -6.43 5.83 1.24
C VAL A 116 -5.97 7.09 1.94
N ASN A 117 -5.05 7.82 1.30
CA ASN A 117 -4.70 9.17 1.70
C ASN A 117 -5.40 10.19 0.80
N SER A 118 -5.81 11.31 1.39
CA SER A 118 -6.27 12.51 0.68
C SER A 118 -5.49 13.72 1.20
N PRO A 119 -4.83 14.50 0.34
CA PRO A 119 -4.74 14.32 -1.10
C PRO A 119 -3.99 13.04 -1.48
N ALA A 120 -4.10 12.64 -2.75
CA ALA A 120 -3.28 11.57 -3.31
C ALA A 120 -1.78 11.82 -3.08
N GLU A 121 -0.99 10.76 -3.09
CA GLU A 121 0.47 10.84 -2.89
C GLU A 121 1.11 11.82 -3.89
N GLY A 122 1.89 12.78 -3.38
CA GLY A 122 2.53 13.81 -4.19
C GLY A 122 1.64 14.98 -4.62
N ALA A 123 0.34 14.95 -4.29
CA ALA A 123 -0.55 16.09 -4.48
C ALA A 123 -0.61 16.98 -3.23
N ALA A 124 -0.89 18.27 -3.43
CA ALA A 124 -1.13 19.21 -2.35
C ALA A 124 -2.60 19.16 -1.93
N ALA A 125 -2.83 19.26 -0.62
CA ALA A 125 -4.17 19.35 -0.06
C ALA A 125 -4.82 20.66 -0.52
N GLN A 126 -6.13 20.63 -0.75
CA GLN A 126 -6.90 21.81 -1.20
C GLN A 126 -8.18 21.92 -0.37
N GLY A 127 -8.09 22.67 0.71
CA GLY A 127 -9.12 22.77 1.73
C GLY A 127 -9.31 21.47 2.51
N SER A 128 -10.52 21.29 3.03
CA SER A 128 -10.87 20.16 3.90
C SER A 128 -11.63 19.04 3.19
N CYS A 129 -11.91 19.17 1.89
CA CYS A 129 -12.61 18.14 1.11
C CYS A 129 -11.74 16.89 0.96
N LEU A 130 -12.32 15.71 1.19
CA LEU A 130 -11.67 14.44 0.96
C LEU A 130 -11.68 14.12 -0.54
N ASP A 131 -10.50 14.09 -1.15
CA ASP A 131 -10.27 13.69 -2.52
C ASP A 131 -8.96 12.89 -2.62
N SER A 132 -9.08 11.56 -2.58
CA SER A 132 -7.95 10.64 -2.74
C SER A 132 -7.55 10.44 -4.20
N GLY A 133 -8.32 10.99 -5.16
CA GLY A 133 -8.18 10.69 -6.58
C GLY A 133 -8.60 9.27 -6.99
N LEU A 134 -9.19 8.49 -6.08
CA LEU A 134 -9.67 7.12 -6.31
C LEU A 134 -11.16 7.01 -5.98
N ASP A 135 -11.88 6.17 -6.72
CA ASP A 135 -13.22 5.71 -6.32
C ASP A 135 -13.10 4.68 -5.19
N THR A 136 -12.94 5.19 -3.97
CA THR A 136 -12.68 4.38 -2.78
C THR A 136 -13.90 3.51 -2.42
N ALA A 137 -15.11 3.96 -2.75
CA ALA A 137 -16.34 3.20 -2.49
C ALA A 137 -16.39 1.94 -3.36
N ALA A 138 -16.25 2.09 -4.68
CA ALA A 138 -16.25 0.98 -5.61
C ALA A 138 -15.07 0.03 -5.40
N LEU A 139 -13.89 0.56 -5.04
CA LEU A 139 -12.73 -0.25 -4.68
C LEU A 139 -12.98 -1.07 -3.41
N ALA A 140 -13.52 -0.47 -2.35
CA ALA A 140 -13.81 -1.17 -1.10
C ALA A 140 -14.83 -2.31 -1.29
N GLU A 141 -15.91 -2.06 -2.04
CA GLU A 141 -16.88 -3.09 -2.43
C GLU A 141 -16.17 -4.25 -3.14
N ARG A 142 -15.32 -3.92 -4.13
CA ARG A 142 -14.64 -4.93 -4.94
C ARG A 142 -13.62 -5.75 -4.16
N VAL A 143 -12.89 -5.12 -3.25
CA VAL A 143 -11.96 -5.77 -2.32
C VAL A 143 -12.72 -6.69 -1.38
N GLY A 144 -13.85 -6.24 -0.80
CA GLY A 144 -14.70 -7.06 0.06
C GLY A 144 -15.25 -8.32 -0.63
N GLY A 145 -15.43 -8.28 -1.95
CA GLY A 145 -15.79 -9.46 -2.76
C GLY A 145 -14.60 -10.37 -3.14
N ALA A 146 -13.38 -9.85 -3.16
CA ALA A 146 -12.19 -10.58 -3.63
C ALA A 146 -11.41 -11.28 -2.51
N VAL A 147 -11.26 -10.62 -1.37
CA VAL A 147 -10.43 -11.07 -0.25
C VAL A 147 -11.10 -10.79 1.10
N GLY A 148 -10.86 -11.66 2.07
CA GLY A 148 -11.31 -11.49 3.45
C GLY A 148 -10.13 -11.33 4.41
N GLY A 149 -10.23 -10.38 5.34
CA GLY A 149 -9.26 -10.20 6.42
C GLY A 149 -7.94 -9.54 6.02
N LEU A 150 -7.89 -8.81 4.91
CA LEU A 150 -6.73 -8.02 4.50
C LEU A 150 -6.95 -6.53 4.74
N ASP A 151 -5.96 -5.86 5.28
CA ASP A 151 -5.91 -4.39 5.33
C ASP A 151 -5.00 -3.88 4.22
N LEU A 152 -5.58 -3.17 3.25
CA LEU A 152 -4.92 -2.74 2.02
C LEU A 152 -4.77 -1.23 2.01
N TYR A 153 -3.58 -0.72 1.72
CA TYR A 153 -3.38 0.67 1.35
C TYR A 153 -3.46 0.80 -0.17
N ALA A 154 -4.32 1.69 -0.65
CA ALA A 154 -4.50 1.98 -2.05
C ALA A 154 -3.95 3.37 -2.40
N SER A 155 -3.17 3.45 -3.48
CA SER A 155 -2.66 4.73 -3.99
C SER A 155 -2.41 4.70 -5.49
N THR A 156 -2.24 5.90 -6.06
CA THR A 156 -1.70 6.07 -7.41
C THR A 156 -0.28 6.64 -7.28
N ARG A 157 0.71 5.91 -7.80
CA ARG A 157 2.10 6.34 -7.84
C ARG A 157 2.27 7.53 -8.78
N LEU A 158 3.38 8.26 -8.64
CA LEU A 158 3.71 9.42 -9.49
C LEU A 158 3.83 9.07 -10.98
N ASP A 159 4.16 7.82 -11.31
CA ASP A 159 4.24 7.32 -12.69
C ASP A 159 2.89 6.84 -13.26
N GLY A 160 1.81 6.95 -12.46
CA GLY A 160 0.46 6.54 -12.82
C GLY A 160 0.12 5.09 -12.46
N THR A 161 1.04 4.31 -11.90
CA THR A 161 0.78 2.95 -11.44
C THR A 161 -0.24 2.94 -10.31
N PHE A 162 -1.27 2.10 -10.42
CA PHE A 162 -2.20 1.87 -9.31
C PHE A 162 -1.62 0.82 -8.36
N ALA A 163 -1.55 1.12 -7.07
CA ALA A 163 -0.94 0.24 -6.08
C ALA A 163 -1.96 -0.20 -5.02
N LEU A 164 -1.92 -1.49 -4.66
CA LEU A 164 -2.59 -2.09 -3.52
C LEU A 164 -1.56 -2.83 -2.67
N VAL A 165 -1.29 -2.32 -1.47
CA VAL A 165 -0.26 -2.86 -0.57
C VAL A 165 -0.92 -3.35 0.71
N ALA A 166 -0.73 -4.63 1.05
CA ALA A 166 -1.16 -5.17 2.33
C ALA A 166 -0.32 -4.57 3.48
N LEU A 167 -0.99 -3.90 4.41
CA LEU A 167 -0.38 -3.27 5.59
C LEU A 167 -0.18 -4.26 6.72
N GLU A 168 -1.20 -5.07 6.99
CA GLU A 168 -1.20 -6.11 8.01
C GLU A 168 -1.65 -7.44 7.41
N GLU A 169 -0.79 -8.45 7.52
CA GLU A 169 -1.07 -9.80 7.05
C GLU A 169 -1.10 -10.74 8.24
N ALA A 170 -2.29 -11.07 8.74
CA ALA A 170 -2.46 -12.05 9.82
C ALA A 170 -1.84 -13.42 9.47
N ASP A 171 -1.80 -13.71 8.17
CA ASP A 171 -1.22 -14.91 7.58
C ASP A 171 -0.45 -14.54 6.32
N ALA A 172 0.77 -14.03 6.54
CA ALA A 172 1.71 -13.59 5.52
C ALA A 172 2.12 -14.77 4.61
N ARG A 173 1.37 -14.97 3.53
CA ARG A 173 1.60 -15.98 2.50
C ARG A 173 1.24 -15.40 1.14
N ILE A 174 2.04 -15.74 0.14
CA ILE A 174 1.75 -15.39 -1.27
C ILE A 174 0.33 -15.78 -1.66
N THR A 175 -0.15 -16.94 -1.20
CA THR A 175 -1.49 -17.46 -1.48
C THR A 175 -2.63 -16.55 -1.01
N SER A 176 -2.41 -15.78 0.07
CA SER A 176 -3.38 -14.82 0.59
C SER A 176 -3.59 -13.64 -0.37
N LEU A 177 -2.59 -13.30 -1.19
CA LEU A 177 -2.61 -12.19 -2.14
C LEU A 177 -2.93 -12.60 -3.58
N LEU A 178 -2.92 -13.91 -3.89
CA LEU A 178 -3.26 -14.41 -5.23
C LEU A 178 -4.64 -13.97 -5.74
N PRO A 179 -5.69 -13.84 -4.92
CA PRO A 179 -6.97 -13.31 -5.39
C PRO A 179 -6.85 -11.86 -5.88
N LEU A 180 -6.00 -11.03 -5.25
CA LEU A 180 -5.76 -9.65 -5.70
C LEU A 180 -5.02 -9.63 -7.04
N VAL A 181 -4.00 -10.50 -7.22
CA VAL A 181 -3.30 -10.63 -8.51
C VAL A 181 -4.24 -11.08 -9.63
N ALA A 182 -5.16 -11.99 -9.32
CA ALA A 182 -6.16 -12.47 -10.29
C ALA A 182 -7.11 -11.37 -10.76
N GLU A 183 -7.42 -10.44 -9.86
CA GLU A 183 -8.41 -9.38 -10.04
C GLU A 183 -7.77 -8.01 -10.27
N ALA A 184 -6.45 -7.95 -10.52
CA ALA A 184 -5.67 -6.71 -10.51
C ALA A 184 -6.29 -5.62 -11.39
N GLU A 185 -6.63 -5.95 -12.64
CA GLU A 185 -7.25 -5.02 -13.58
C GLU A 185 -8.66 -4.60 -13.15
N VAL A 186 -9.44 -5.53 -12.60
CA VAL A 186 -10.80 -5.24 -12.13
C VAL A 186 -10.77 -4.32 -10.91
N LEU A 187 -9.80 -4.52 -10.01
CA LEU A 187 -9.58 -3.66 -8.85
C LEU A 187 -9.13 -2.26 -9.26
N ARG A 188 -8.21 -2.15 -10.22
CA ARG A 188 -7.79 -0.87 -10.82
C ARG A 188 -8.96 -0.12 -11.44
N ASP A 189 -9.77 -0.81 -12.25
CA ASP A 189 -10.93 -0.21 -12.91
C ASP A 189 -11.98 0.23 -11.87
N ALA A 190 -12.18 -0.56 -10.80
CA ALA A 190 -13.05 -0.20 -9.68
C ALA A 190 -12.53 1.00 -8.90
N ALA A 191 -11.21 1.18 -8.79
CA ALA A 191 -10.60 2.34 -8.17
C ALA A 191 -10.72 3.62 -9.03
N GLY A 192 -11.23 3.52 -10.26
CA GLY A 192 -11.29 4.64 -11.20
C GLY A 192 -9.92 5.05 -11.77
N ALA A 193 -8.90 4.19 -11.62
CA ALA A 193 -7.58 4.43 -12.17
C ALA A 193 -7.53 4.24 -13.71
N ASP A 194 -6.46 4.71 -14.35
CA ASP A 194 -6.29 4.60 -15.79
C ASP A 194 -6.29 3.13 -16.25
N ALA A 195 -7.17 2.77 -17.18
CA ALA A 195 -7.33 1.39 -17.66
C ALA A 195 -6.08 0.80 -18.37
N THR A 196 -5.08 1.62 -18.67
CA THR A 196 -3.80 1.23 -19.23
C THR A 196 -2.67 1.22 -18.20
N ALA A 197 -2.92 1.71 -16.98
CA ALA A 197 -1.94 1.68 -15.91
C ALA A 197 -1.68 0.23 -15.46
N PRO A 198 -0.42 -0.10 -15.16
CA PRO A 198 -0.10 -1.35 -14.47
C PRO A 198 -0.59 -1.30 -13.03
N VAL A 199 -0.68 -2.48 -12.42
CA VAL A 199 -1.16 -2.65 -11.04
C VAL A 199 -0.06 -3.26 -10.19
N GLU A 200 0.37 -2.52 -9.18
CA GLU A 200 1.28 -3.01 -8.16
C GLU A 200 0.46 -3.71 -7.05
N ILE A 201 0.71 -5.00 -6.82
CA ILE A 201 0.17 -5.75 -5.69
C ILE A 201 1.33 -6.07 -4.74
N GLY A 202 1.28 -5.52 -3.53
CA GLY A 202 2.37 -5.59 -2.55
C GLY A 202 1.94 -6.15 -1.19
N GLY A 203 2.91 -6.66 -0.45
CA GLY A 203 2.80 -7.20 0.89
C GLY A 203 4.17 -7.71 1.37
N SER A 204 4.22 -8.32 2.55
CA SER A 204 5.49 -8.77 3.13
C SER A 204 6.13 -9.94 2.39
N THR A 205 5.32 -10.79 1.73
CA THR A 205 5.79 -11.99 1.01
C THR A 205 5.67 -11.89 -0.51
N LEU A 206 4.99 -10.87 -1.02
CA LEU A 206 4.75 -10.68 -2.45
C LEU A 206 4.86 -9.20 -2.80
N ALA A 207 5.60 -8.85 -3.85
CA ALA A 207 5.44 -7.58 -4.54
C ALA A 207 5.53 -7.82 -6.05
N VAL A 208 4.50 -7.46 -6.80
CA VAL A 208 4.43 -7.71 -8.24
C VAL A 208 3.85 -6.52 -8.96
N LEU A 209 4.35 -6.25 -10.16
CA LEU A 209 3.75 -5.32 -11.10
C LEU A 209 3.03 -6.12 -12.19
N VAL A 210 1.70 -6.00 -12.24
CA VAL A 210 0.83 -6.69 -13.19
C VAL A 210 0.50 -5.73 -14.32
N GLU A 211 0.96 -6.03 -15.53
CA GLU A 211 0.63 -5.23 -16.72
C GLU A 211 -0.80 -5.53 -17.21
N PRO A 212 -1.42 -4.62 -17.98
CA PRO A 212 -2.68 -4.89 -18.63
C PRO A 212 -2.65 -6.19 -19.46
N GLY A 213 -3.61 -7.07 -19.22
CA GLY A 213 -3.78 -8.38 -19.84
C GLY A 213 -2.92 -9.49 -19.25
N GLU A 214 -2.22 -9.27 -18.14
CA GLU A 214 -1.35 -10.27 -17.49
C GLU A 214 -1.95 -10.97 -16.27
N SER A 215 -3.01 -10.43 -15.64
CA SER A 215 -3.58 -10.88 -14.35
C SER A 215 -3.70 -12.41 -14.22
N GLU A 216 -4.37 -13.08 -15.17
CA GLU A 216 -4.57 -14.54 -15.12
C GLU A 216 -3.27 -15.33 -15.27
N ARG A 217 -2.37 -14.89 -16.17
CA ARG A 217 -1.08 -15.56 -16.41
C ARG A 217 -0.17 -15.40 -15.20
N TYR A 218 -0.16 -14.21 -14.61
CA TYR A 218 0.63 -13.91 -13.42
C TYR A 218 0.16 -14.73 -12.23
N ARG A 219 -1.16 -14.80 -11.99
CA ARG A 219 -1.76 -15.66 -10.97
C ARG A 219 -1.37 -17.14 -11.17
N ALA A 220 -1.47 -17.65 -12.39
CA ALA A 220 -1.16 -19.05 -12.70
C ALA A 220 0.33 -19.38 -12.46
N LEU A 221 1.23 -18.47 -12.83
CA LEU A 221 2.66 -18.59 -12.53
C LEU A 221 2.89 -18.64 -11.02
N LEU A 222 2.38 -17.67 -10.26
CA LEU A 222 2.62 -17.59 -8.81
C LEU A 222 2.06 -18.81 -8.07
N ALA A 223 0.86 -19.28 -8.44
CA ALA A 223 0.29 -20.50 -7.89
C ALA A 223 1.21 -21.71 -8.13
N ARG A 224 1.70 -21.89 -9.36
CA ARG A 224 2.66 -22.96 -9.70
C ARG A 224 3.96 -22.84 -8.91
N LEU A 225 4.52 -21.63 -8.79
CA LEU A 225 5.76 -21.39 -8.05
C LEU A 225 5.62 -21.76 -6.57
N VAL A 226 4.48 -21.44 -5.95
CA VAL A 226 4.21 -21.79 -4.56
C VAL A 226 3.95 -23.29 -4.42
N ASP A 227 3.00 -23.84 -5.19
CA ASP A 227 2.49 -25.20 -5.01
C ASP A 227 3.50 -26.27 -5.44
N ASP A 228 4.18 -26.07 -6.58
CA ASP A 228 5.08 -27.08 -7.17
C ASP A 228 6.55 -26.87 -6.79
N HIS A 229 6.94 -25.63 -6.49
CA HIS A 229 8.35 -25.25 -6.31
C HIS A 229 8.67 -24.67 -4.93
N GLY A 230 7.69 -24.57 -4.02
CA GLY A 230 7.91 -24.18 -2.63
C GLY A 230 8.39 -22.75 -2.45
N VAL A 231 8.04 -21.84 -3.37
CA VAL A 231 8.36 -20.41 -3.24
C VAL A 231 7.60 -19.82 -2.05
N THR A 232 8.32 -19.12 -1.17
CA THR A 232 7.75 -18.51 0.05
C THR A 232 7.78 -16.98 0.04
N ARG A 233 8.66 -16.37 -0.75
CA ARG A 233 8.68 -14.93 -1.03
C ARG A 233 8.96 -14.66 -2.50
N TYR A 234 8.31 -13.66 -3.08
CA TYR A 234 8.42 -13.32 -4.50
C TYR A 234 8.33 -11.81 -4.73
N TYR A 235 9.34 -11.21 -5.35
CA TYR A 235 9.37 -9.77 -5.63
C TYR A 235 9.79 -9.51 -7.08
N ALA A 236 8.90 -8.85 -7.83
CA ALA A 236 9.04 -8.49 -9.24
C ALA A 236 8.22 -7.22 -9.56
N ASP A 237 8.22 -6.26 -8.65
CA ASP A 237 7.57 -4.95 -8.75
C ASP A 237 8.39 -3.94 -9.57
N GLY A 238 9.67 -4.24 -9.85
CA GLY A 238 10.55 -3.35 -10.58
C GLY A 238 10.96 -2.10 -9.77
N GLY A 239 10.74 -2.09 -8.45
CA GLY A 239 11.07 -0.98 -7.57
C GLY A 239 12.57 -0.66 -7.54
N GLU A 240 12.95 0.42 -6.86
CA GLU A 240 14.34 0.89 -6.71
C GLU A 240 15.21 -0.15 -5.97
N GLN A 241 15.61 -1.18 -6.69
CA GLN A 241 16.63 -2.10 -6.25
C GLN A 241 17.96 -1.36 -6.23
N ILE A 242 18.81 -1.66 -5.25
CA ILE A 242 20.03 -0.90 -4.92
C ILE A 242 20.98 -0.71 -6.13
N ASP A 243 20.92 -1.60 -7.12
CA ASP A 243 21.75 -1.56 -8.33
C ASP A 243 21.04 -1.03 -9.58
N GLY A 244 19.77 -0.65 -9.50
CA GLY A 244 18.97 -0.11 -10.61
C GLY A 244 18.68 -1.11 -11.73
N VAL A 245 18.89 -2.41 -11.50
CA VAL A 245 18.64 -3.46 -12.49
C VAL A 245 17.33 -4.19 -12.14
N PRO A 246 16.30 -4.16 -13.00
CA PRO A 246 15.09 -4.96 -12.80
C PRO A 246 15.46 -6.44 -12.73
N LYS A 247 15.03 -7.12 -11.66
CA LYS A 247 15.22 -8.56 -11.46
C LYS A 247 14.07 -9.13 -10.65
N VAL A 248 13.85 -10.43 -10.77
CA VAL A 248 12.92 -11.20 -9.94
C VAL A 248 13.68 -11.73 -8.74
N GLN A 249 13.23 -11.43 -7.52
CA GLN A 249 13.82 -11.92 -6.27
C GLN A 249 12.93 -12.96 -5.63
N ILE A 250 13.49 -14.11 -5.26
CA ILE A 250 12.71 -15.28 -4.82
C ILE A 250 13.37 -15.94 -3.61
N VAL A 251 12.57 -16.34 -2.62
CA VAL A 251 12.98 -17.31 -1.59
C VAL A 251 12.36 -18.66 -1.93
N ALA A 252 13.19 -19.67 -2.14
CA ALA A 252 12.79 -21.03 -2.52
C ALA A 252 13.88 -22.06 -2.13
N PRO A 253 13.57 -23.37 -2.18
CA PRO A 253 14.58 -24.43 -2.03
C PRO A 253 15.60 -24.44 -3.18
N ASP A 254 16.89 -24.60 -2.85
CA ASP A 254 18.00 -24.62 -3.82
C ASP A 254 17.83 -25.62 -4.97
N ASP A 255 17.22 -26.77 -4.69
CA ASP A 255 16.99 -27.82 -5.68
C ASP A 255 15.90 -27.46 -6.71
N GLN A 256 15.10 -26.42 -6.45
CA GLN A 256 14.04 -25.94 -7.33
C GLN A 256 14.46 -24.76 -8.22
N HIS A 257 15.61 -24.13 -7.98
CA HIS A 257 16.02 -22.89 -8.66
C HIS A 257 15.95 -22.99 -10.20
N ALA A 258 16.50 -24.06 -10.78
CA ALA A 258 16.48 -24.26 -12.24
C ALA A 258 15.06 -24.45 -12.81
N ALA A 259 14.16 -25.08 -12.04
CA ALA A 259 12.76 -25.28 -12.45
C ALA A 259 11.96 -23.98 -12.37
N ILE A 260 12.23 -23.15 -11.35
CA ILE A 260 11.63 -21.82 -11.17
C ILE A 260 12.05 -20.90 -12.32
N GLU A 261 13.34 -20.83 -12.64
CA GLU A 261 13.83 -20.04 -13.79
C GLU A 261 13.20 -20.49 -15.11
N ALA A 262 12.99 -21.80 -15.30
CA ALA A 262 12.32 -22.31 -16.49
C ALA A 262 10.84 -21.91 -16.52
N ALA A 263 10.13 -22.03 -15.39
CA ALA A 263 8.73 -21.60 -15.29
C ALA A 263 8.54 -20.11 -15.55
N LEU A 264 9.48 -19.26 -15.09
CA LEU A 264 9.48 -17.83 -15.37
C LEU A 264 9.68 -17.54 -16.86
N ARG A 265 10.68 -18.16 -17.49
CA ARG A 265 10.93 -18.01 -18.93
C ARG A 265 9.74 -18.46 -19.79
N ASP A 266 9.06 -19.52 -19.37
CA ASP A 266 7.90 -20.08 -20.09
C ASP A 266 6.59 -19.32 -19.79
N SER A 267 6.58 -18.36 -18.86
CA SER A 267 5.35 -17.69 -18.39
C SER A 267 4.70 -16.78 -19.44
N GLY A 268 5.49 -16.29 -20.41
CA GLY A 268 5.04 -15.28 -21.38
C GLY A 268 4.67 -13.93 -20.73
N LEU A 269 5.12 -13.69 -19.49
CA LEU A 269 5.00 -12.40 -18.82
C LEU A 269 6.19 -11.51 -19.16
N ARG A 270 6.03 -10.19 -18.99
CA ARG A 270 7.12 -9.23 -19.17
C ARG A 270 8.38 -9.55 -18.34
N ILE A 271 8.19 -10.18 -17.19
CA ILE A 271 9.27 -10.58 -16.28
C ILE A 271 10.09 -11.80 -16.75
N ALA A 272 9.68 -12.48 -17.83
CA ALA A 272 10.25 -13.76 -18.25
C ALA A 272 11.75 -13.71 -18.58
N ASP A 273 12.22 -12.56 -19.05
CA ASP A 273 13.61 -12.33 -19.44
C ASP A 273 14.44 -11.62 -18.35
N LEU A 274 13.84 -11.33 -17.20
CA LEU A 274 14.54 -10.66 -16.11
C LEU A 274 15.50 -11.63 -15.40
N PRO A 275 16.68 -11.15 -14.95
CA PRO A 275 17.53 -11.94 -14.07
C PRO A 275 16.77 -12.41 -12.84
N VAL A 276 17.07 -13.62 -12.36
CA VAL A 276 16.50 -14.16 -11.11
C VAL A 276 17.57 -14.14 -10.03
N LEU A 277 17.23 -13.59 -8.88
CA LEU A 277 18.06 -13.58 -7.68
C LEU A 277 17.37 -14.42 -6.60
N PHE A 278 18.02 -15.50 -6.20
CA PHE A 278 17.57 -16.30 -5.06
C PHE A 278 18.12 -15.72 -3.76
N LEU A 279 17.23 -15.49 -2.80
CA LEU A 279 17.55 -14.93 -1.49
C LEU A 279 17.64 -16.06 -0.45
N GLU A 280 18.50 -15.89 0.56
CA GLU A 280 18.57 -16.83 1.69
C GLU A 280 17.26 -16.77 2.52
N PRO A 281 16.75 -17.91 3.03
CA PRO A 281 15.52 -17.99 3.81
C PRO A 281 15.48 -17.12 5.07
#